data_AF-A0A1C5ZRP4-F1
#
_entry.id   AF-A0A1C5ZRP4-F1
#
_cell.length_a   1.000
_cell.length_b   1.000
_cell.length_c   1.000
_cell.angle_alpha   90.00
_cell.angle_beta   90.00
_cell.angle_gamma   90.00
#
_symmetry.space_group_name_H-M   'P 1'
#
loop_
_entity.id
_entity.type
_entity.pdbx_description
1 polymer ?
#
loop_
_entity_poly.entity_id
_entity_poly.type
_entity_poly.pdbx_seq_one_letter_code
_entity_poly.pdbx_strand_id
1 'polypeptide(L)'
;MRYIYHNGQIIGLAALNTLYQRHFSYMSIRTVGGLSTFSSDSGMGLYIGYISTEPETAKRDGKFETRILNEWVIEQYNILLQQGLTNKDKLWLPYNLCSFDIDMCDILMVYFANKSNLFSTDLKSLLSLIAKGSKLVFAIAPHGDDDRIDTYTDRERSLNMLNDNEYLFIPCTLSDFLSTEIKDNCYFNIISCIKTVAAKMELKIQFKLTDDKTYSIFEGVYKGLILSRL
;
A
#
# COMPACT_ATOMS: atom_id res chain seq x y z
N MET A 1 2.56 2.35 -22.10
CA MET A 1 3.93 1.84 -21.90
C MET A 1 4.93 2.95 -22.21
N ARG A 2 6.07 2.94 -21.51
CA ARG A 2 7.20 3.85 -21.68
C ARG A 2 8.51 3.09 -21.49
N TYR A 3 9.54 3.57 -22.17
CA TYR A 3 10.89 3.04 -22.01
C TYR A 3 11.41 3.35 -20.61
N ILE A 4 12.17 2.41 -20.05
CA ILE A 4 12.91 2.58 -18.81
C ILE A 4 14.36 2.84 -19.19
N TYR A 5 14.91 3.93 -18.69
CA TYR A 5 16.29 4.32 -18.94
C TYR A 5 17.15 4.13 -17.70
N HIS A 6 18.38 3.66 -17.89
CA HIS A 6 19.41 3.64 -16.86
C HIS A 6 20.74 4.02 -17.50
N ASN A 7 21.42 5.03 -16.95
CA ASN A 7 22.70 5.55 -17.48
C ASN A 7 22.66 5.88 -18.98
N GLY A 8 21.53 6.43 -19.46
CA GLY A 8 21.33 6.79 -20.87
C GLY A 8 21.00 5.61 -21.81
N GLN A 9 20.88 4.39 -21.29
CA GLN A 9 20.53 3.20 -22.08
C GLN A 9 19.10 2.74 -21.79
N ILE A 10 18.42 2.23 -22.82
CA ILE A 10 17.11 1.60 -22.67
C ILE A 10 17.31 0.22 -22.06
N ILE A 11 16.79 0.02 -20.86
CA ILE A 11 16.85 -1.26 -20.15
C ILE A 11 15.50 -1.97 -20.11
N GLY A 12 14.41 -1.34 -20.56
CA GLY A 12 13.10 -1.97 -20.52
C GLY A 12 12.02 -1.17 -21.24
N LEU A 13 10.86 -1.80 -21.36
CA LEU A 13 9.61 -1.20 -21.85
C LEU A 13 8.47 -1.75 -21.01
N ALA A 14 7.82 -0.88 -20.25
CA ALA A 14 6.77 -1.28 -19.33
C ALA A 14 5.68 -0.21 -19.16
N ALA A 15 4.59 -0.56 -18.49
CA ALA A 15 3.59 0.36 -17.94
C ALA A 15 3.29 -0.01 -16.49
N LEU A 16 2.91 0.96 -15.65
CA LEU A 16 2.37 0.64 -14.32
C LEU A 16 1.15 -0.27 -14.44
N ASN A 17 1.06 -1.27 -13.58
CA ASN A 17 -0.03 -2.22 -13.58
C ASN A 17 -1.24 -1.63 -12.84
N THR A 18 -2.32 -1.39 -13.58
CA THR A 18 -3.63 -1.00 -13.05
C THR A 18 -4.64 -2.16 -13.09
N LEU A 19 -4.21 -3.37 -13.47
CA LEU A 19 -5.02 -4.58 -13.46
C LEU A 19 -4.93 -5.24 -12.07
N TYR A 20 -5.69 -4.71 -11.10
CA TYR A 20 -5.69 -5.17 -9.71
C TYR A 20 -6.43 -6.50 -9.47
N GLN A 21 -6.67 -7.31 -10.51
CA GLN A 21 -7.35 -8.60 -10.34
C GLN A 21 -6.47 -9.58 -9.57
N ARG A 22 -7.08 -10.27 -8.61
CA ARG A 22 -6.42 -11.25 -7.73
C ARG A 22 -5.68 -12.32 -8.57
N HIS A 23 -4.36 -12.36 -8.41
CA HIS A 23 -3.46 -13.50 -8.66
C HIS A 23 -2.92 -13.81 -10.07
N PHE A 24 -2.97 -12.90 -11.05
CA PHE A 24 -2.29 -13.16 -12.35
C PHE A 24 -1.53 -11.95 -12.89
N SER A 25 -0.46 -11.55 -12.19
CA SER A 25 0.52 -10.61 -12.73
C SER A 25 1.83 -11.33 -13.09
N TYR A 26 1.74 -12.31 -13.98
CA TYR A 26 2.90 -12.89 -14.70
C TYR A 26 3.38 -12.00 -15.85
N MET A 27 3.05 -10.71 -15.79
CA MET A 27 3.29 -9.75 -16.86
C MET A 27 4.48 -8.84 -16.59
N SER A 28 5.12 -8.95 -15.41
CA SER A 28 6.45 -8.39 -15.16
C SER A 28 7.49 -9.44 -15.51
N ILE A 29 8.09 -9.31 -16.69
CA ILE A 29 9.16 -10.20 -17.13
C ILE A 29 10.50 -9.56 -16.77
N ARG A 30 11.30 -10.27 -16.00
CA ARG A 30 12.71 -9.92 -15.81
C ARG A 30 13.58 -10.72 -16.76
N THR A 31 14.53 -10.04 -17.40
CA THR A 31 15.51 -10.69 -18.26
C THR A 31 16.93 -10.42 -17.77
N VAL A 32 17.80 -11.44 -17.87
CA VAL A 32 19.24 -11.31 -17.61
C VAL A 32 19.99 -11.67 -18.89
N GLY A 33 20.73 -10.73 -19.46
CA GLY A 33 21.38 -10.90 -20.76
C GLY A 33 20.38 -11.23 -21.89
N GLY A 34 19.17 -10.64 -21.85
CA GLY A 34 18.11 -10.87 -22.82
C GLY A 34 17.32 -12.18 -22.67
N LEU A 35 17.64 -13.01 -21.66
CA LEU A 35 16.94 -14.27 -21.40
C LEU A 35 15.98 -14.13 -20.22
N SER A 36 14.74 -14.61 -20.39
CA SER A 36 13.72 -14.58 -19.33
C SER A 36 14.15 -15.39 -18.12
N THR A 37 14.18 -14.76 -16.95
CA THR A 37 14.33 -15.46 -15.68
C THR A 37 12.93 -15.66 -15.10
N PHE A 38 12.38 -16.87 -15.22
CA PHE A 38 11.23 -17.31 -14.42
C PHE A 38 11.70 -17.61 -13.00
N SER A 39 12.35 -16.65 -12.35
CA SER A 39 12.50 -16.68 -10.89
C SER A 39 11.11 -16.43 -10.31
N SER A 40 10.77 -17.10 -9.22
CA SER A 40 9.58 -16.88 -8.37
C SER A 40 9.38 -15.41 -7.93
N ASP A 41 10.34 -14.56 -8.26
CA ASP A 41 10.40 -13.11 -8.16
C ASP A 41 9.78 -12.40 -9.39
N SER A 42 8.74 -12.98 -10.03
CA SER A 42 7.92 -12.27 -11.02
C SER A 42 7.32 -11.05 -10.31
N GLY A 43 8.02 -9.91 -10.44
CA GLY A 43 7.99 -8.86 -9.44
C GLY A 43 6.60 -8.35 -9.16
N MET A 44 6.09 -8.60 -7.95
CA MET A 44 5.01 -7.96 -7.17
C MET A 44 3.75 -7.47 -7.91
N GLY A 45 3.59 -7.76 -9.20
CA GLY A 45 2.59 -7.16 -10.07
C GLY A 45 2.69 -5.64 -10.25
N LEU A 46 3.84 -4.99 -10.03
CA LEU A 46 3.96 -3.52 -10.13
C LEU A 46 3.77 -2.99 -11.55
N TYR A 47 4.26 -3.71 -12.56
CA TYR A 47 4.24 -3.27 -13.96
C TYR A 47 3.87 -4.41 -14.92
N ILE A 48 3.47 -4.01 -16.13
CA ILE A 48 3.26 -4.88 -17.29
C ILE A 48 4.34 -4.53 -18.32
N GLY A 49 5.14 -5.51 -18.73
CA GLY A 49 6.24 -5.34 -19.68
C GLY A 49 7.50 -6.06 -19.24
N TYR A 50 8.66 -5.60 -19.70
CA TYR A 50 9.93 -6.21 -19.36
C TYR A 50 10.98 -5.20 -18.90
N ILE A 51 11.88 -5.70 -18.06
CA ILE A 51 13.11 -5.00 -17.64
C ILE A 51 14.26 -5.98 -17.77
N SER A 52 15.31 -5.54 -18.45
CA SER A 52 16.54 -6.29 -18.67
C SER A 52 17.67 -5.75 -17.80
N THR A 53 18.41 -6.67 -17.20
CA THR A 53 19.66 -6.38 -16.49
C THR A 53 20.79 -7.20 -17.09
N GLU A 54 22.02 -6.69 -17.02
CA GLU A 54 23.20 -7.49 -17.33
C GLU A 54 23.48 -8.49 -16.19
N PRO A 55 24.00 -9.69 -16.49
CA PRO A 55 24.44 -10.62 -15.45
C PRO A 55 25.67 -10.08 -14.73
N GLU A 56 25.71 -10.20 -13.41
CA GLU A 56 26.90 -9.88 -12.60
C GLU A 56 27.91 -11.03 -12.59
N THR A 57 27.48 -12.26 -12.89
CA THR A 57 28.33 -13.46 -12.91
C THR A 57 28.01 -14.36 -14.10
N ALA A 58 28.73 -15.46 -14.28
CA ALA A 58 28.38 -16.48 -15.28
C ALA A 58 27.07 -17.23 -14.98
N LYS A 59 26.59 -17.16 -13.73
CA LYS A 59 25.22 -17.52 -13.37
C LYS A 59 24.31 -16.37 -13.79
N ARG A 60 23.06 -16.65 -14.19
CA ARG A 60 22.07 -15.64 -14.61
C ARG A 60 21.53 -14.85 -13.41
N ASP A 61 22.46 -14.32 -12.62
CA ASP A 61 22.24 -13.57 -11.41
C ASP A 61 22.44 -12.11 -11.78
N GLY A 62 21.36 -11.34 -11.82
CA GLY A 62 21.43 -9.89 -11.86
C GLY A 62 20.83 -9.35 -10.58
N LYS A 63 21.37 -8.28 -10.02
CA LYS A 63 20.62 -7.46 -9.06
C LYS A 63 19.92 -6.35 -9.83
N PHE A 64 18.68 -6.08 -9.45
CA PHE A 64 17.94 -4.96 -10.00
C PHE A 64 17.64 -4.00 -8.86
N GLU A 65 18.27 -2.83 -8.88
CA GLU A 65 17.97 -1.79 -7.91
C GLU A 65 16.65 -1.11 -8.30
N THR A 66 15.61 -1.31 -7.50
CA THR A 66 14.29 -0.71 -7.72
C THR A 66 14.33 0.82 -7.79
N ARG A 67 15.32 1.46 -7.17
CA ARG A 67 15.54 2.92 -7.25
C ARG A 67 15.77 3.43 -8.67
N ILE A 68 16.27 2.58 -9.57
CA ILE A 68 16.43 2.91 -11.00
C ILE A 68 15.07 3.24 -11.63
N LEU A 69 13.97 2.74 -11.07
CA LEU A 69 12.63 2.99 -11.58
C LEU A 69 12.02 4.31 -11.09
N ASN A 70 12.60 5.03 -10.14
CA ASN A 70 11.96 6.20 -9.53
C ASN A 70 11.46 7.21 -10.56
N GLU A 71 12.31 7.62 -11.49
CA GLU A 71 11.93 8.57 -12.56
C GLU A 71 10.83 8.03 -13.47
N TRP A 72 10.93 6.75 -13.84
CA TRP A 72 9.94 6.08 -14.68
C TRP A 72 8.58 5.94 -13.97
N VAL A 73 8.57 5.58 -12.68
CA VAL A 73 7.34 5.46 -11.89
C VAL A 73 6.67 6.83 -11.76
N ILE A 74 7.43 7.90 -11.51
CA ILE A 74 6.91 9.27 -11.47
C ILE A 74 6.29 9.65 -12.81
N GLU A 75 6.96 9.34 -13.93
CA GLU A 75 6.39 9.57 -15.27
C GLU A 75 5.07 8.79 -15.47
N GLN A 76 5.06 7.49 -15.14
CA GLN A 76 3.86 6.67 -15.27
C GLN A 76 2.71 7.18 -14.40
N TYR A 77 3.00 7.58 -13.16
CA TYR A 77 2.02 8.13 -12.25
C TYR A 77 1.41 9.43 -12.80
N ASN A 78 2.23 10.33 -13.34
CA ASN A 78 1.76 11.57 -13.97
C ASN A 78 0.87 11.31 -15.18
N ILE A 79 1.21 10.31 -16.01
CA ILE A 79 0.36 9.88 -17.13
C ILE A 79 -1.00 9.39 -16.62
N LEU A 80 -1.02 8.57 -15.57
CA LEU A 80 -2.26 8.08 -14.98
C LEU A 80 -3.12 9.21 -14.41
N LEU A 81 -2.51 10.21 -13.77
CA LEU A 81 -3.22 11.41 -13.30
C LEU A 81 -3.87 12.17 -14.47
N GLN A 82 -3.17 12.34 -15.59
CA GLN A 82 -3.70 13.02 -16.78
C GLN A 82 -4.84 12.25 -17.45
N GLN A 83 -4.79 10.91 -17.41
CA GLN A 83 -5.84 10.05 -17.97
C GLN A 83 -7.07 9.95 -17.06
N GLY A 84 -6.93 10.34 -15.79
CA GLY A 84 -7.95 10.21 -14.77
C GLY A 84 -7.88 8.86 -14.07
N LEU A 85 -7.87 8.91 -12.74
CA LEU A 85 -7.83 7.72 -11.89
C LEU A 85 -9.25 7.25 -11.53
N THR A 86 -9.51 5.97 -11.74
CA THR A 86 -10.69 5.30 -11.21
C THR A 86 -10.60 5.15 -9.68
N ASN A 87 -11.73 4.88 -9.03
CA ASN A 87 -11.74 4.60 -7.59
C ASN A 87 -10.91 3.36 -7.22
N LYS A 88 -10.75 2.40 -8.14
CA LYS A 88 -9.86 1.26 -7.92
C LYS A 88 -8.40 1.71 -7.94
N ASP A 89 -8.01 2.56 -8.88
CA ASP A 89 -6.63 3.06 -8.94
C ASP A 89 -6.27 3.81 -7.66
N LYS A 90 -7.16 4.69 -7.21
CA LYS A 90 -7.01 5.48 -5.96
C LYS A 90 -6.88 4.64 -4.69
N LEU A 91 -7.40 3.41 -4.72
CA LEU A 91 -7.34 2.46 -3.63
C LEU A 91 -6.05 1.62 -3.67
N TRP A 92 -5.63 1.18 -4.86
CA TRP A 92 -4.56 0.19 -5.03
C TRP A 92 -3.19 0.78 -5.30
N LEU A 93 -3.09 1.91 -6.02
CA LEU A 93 -1.80 2.57 -6.30
C LEU A 93 -0.96 2.84 -5.04
N PRO A 94 -1.53 3.29 -3.91
CA PRO A 94 -0.77 3.51 -2.68
C PRO A 94 -0.02 2.27 -2.19
N TYR A 95 -0.62 1.09 -2.32
CA TYR A 95 0.02 -0.18 -1.96
C TYR A 95 1.22 -0.52 -2.86
N ASN A 96 1.21 -0.05 -4.11
CA ASN A 96 2.27 -0.36 -5.08
C ASN A 96 3.36 0.72 -5.12
N LEU A 97 2.98 1.97 -4.85
CA LEU A 97 3.83 3.14 -5.11
C LEU A 97 4.42 3.78 -3.84
N CYS A 98 4.02 3.35 -2.64
CA CYS A 98 4.52 3.94 -1.39
C CYS A 98 6.05 3.89 -1.25
N SER A 99 6.70 2.87 -1.81
CA SER A 99 8.16 2.68 -1.79
C SER A 99 8.93 3.59 -2.75
N PHE A 100 8.22 4.37 -3.57
CA PHE A 100 8.78 5.33 -4.53
C PHE A 100 8.60 6.79 -4.07
N ASP A 101 8.22 7.01 -2.81
CA ASP A 101 8.03 8.34 -2.20
C ASP A 101 7.04 9.25 -2.95
N ILE A 102 6.03 8.65 -3.60
CA ILE A 102 4.98 9.38 -4.32
C ILE A 102 3.88 9.79 -3.34
N ASP A 103 3.65 11.10 -3.22
CA ASP A 103 2.53 11.64 -2.43
C ASP A 103 1.19 11.34 -3.13
N MET A 104 0.37 10.51 -2.48
CA MET A 104 -0.98 10.16 -2.94
C MET A 104 -2.07 10.60 -1.95
N CYS A 105 -1.74 11.42 -0.95
CA CYS A 105 -2.64 11.80 0.14
C CYS A 105 -3.98 12.35 -0.36
N ASP A 106 -3.95 13.17 -1.41
CA ASP A 106 -5.13 13.89 -1.91
C ASP A 106 -6.05 13.02 -2.77
N ILE A 107 -5.56 11.87 -3.26
CA ILE A 107 -6.33 10.94 -4.10
C ILE A 107 -6.65 9.61 -3.41
N LEU A 108 -6.01 9.32 -2.27
CA LEU A 108 -6.10 8.04 -1.55
C LEU A 108 -7.55 7.72 -1.16
N MET A 109 -8.00 6.55 -1.61
CA MET A 109 -9.22 5.91 -1.12
C MET A 109 -8.89 4.77 -0.17
N VAL A 110 -9.76 4.53 0.80
CA VAL A 110 -9.60 3.49 1.81
C VAL A 110 -10.88 2.67 1.97
N TYR A 111 -10.73 1.40 2.37
CA TYR A 111 -11.83 0.58 2.83
C TYR A 111 -11.86 0.52 4.35
N PHE A 112 -13.05 0.59 4.90
CA PHE A 112 -13.30 0.38 6.33
C PHE A 112 -14.70 -0.18 6.52
N ALA A 113 -14.96 -0.85 7.64
CA ALA A 113 -16.23 -1.51 7.89
C ALA A 113 -16.68 -1.35 9.34
N ASN A 114 -17.98 -1.42 9.57
CA ASN A 114 -18.55 -1.68 10.89
C ASN A 114 -19.31 -3.01 10.86
N LYS A 115 -20.04 -3.33 11.93
CA LYS A 115 -20.81 -4.59 12.05
C LYS A 115 -21.82 -4.82 10.93
N SER A 116 -22.29 -3.75 10.26
CA SER A 116 -23.39 -3.84 9.30
C SER A 116 -22.94 -3.63 7.85
N ASN A 117 -21.93 -2.79 7.62
CA ASN A 117 -21.65 -2.26 6.30
C ASN A 117 -20.14 -2.18 6.02
N LEU A 118 -19.80 -2.33 4.74
CA LEU A 118 -18.50 -2.00 4.18
C LEU A 118 -18.58 -0.64 3.50
N PHE A 119 -17.62 0.22 3.78
CA PHE A 119 -17.53 1.58 3.25
C PHE A 119 -16.25 1.76 2.44
N SER A 120 -16.32 2.65 1.44
CA SER A 120 -15.16 3.17 0.74
C SER A 120 -15.29 4.67 0.57
N THR A 121 -14.21 5.40 0.87
CA THR A 121 -14.20 6.86 0.76
C THR A 121 -12.77 7.38 0.66
N ASP A 122 -12.62 8.66 0.32
CA ASP A 122 -11.34 9.35 0.36
C ASP A 122 -10.90 9.64 1.82
N LEU A 123 -9.61 9.89 2.02
CA LEU A 123 -9.06 10.07 3.36
C LEU A 123 -9.63 11.30 4.11
N LYS A 124 -9.98 12.38 3.40
CA LYS A 124 -10.58 13.58 4.01
C LYS A 124 -11.98 13.29 4.54
N SER A 125 -12.78 12.55 3.77
CA SER A 125 -14.11 12.11 4.17
C SER A 125 -14.06 11.16 5.37
N LEU A 126 -13.12 10.22 5.40
CA LEU A 126 -12.88 9.36 6.58
C LEU A 126 -12.54 10.20 7.82
N LEU A 127 -11.58 11.13 7.70
CA LEU A 127 -11.18 11.99 8.82
C LEU A 127 -12.30 12.92 9.29
N SER A 128 -13.22 13.29 8.41
CA SER A 128 -14.43 14.02 8.77
C SER A 128 -15.38 13.19 9.66
N LEU A 129 -15.39 11.86 9.52
CA LEU A 129 -16.09 10.96 10.47
C LEU A 129 -15.38 10.94 11.83
N ILE A 130 -14.05 10.84 11.83
CA ILE A 130 -13.25 10.87 13.05
C ILE A 130 -13.45 12.19 13.82
N ALA A 131 -13.52 13.31 13.11
CA ALA A 131 -13.78 14.63 13.68
C ALA A 131 -15.13 14.70 14.43
N LYS A 132 -16.13 13.91 14.00
CA LYS A 132 -17.48 13.79 14.58
C LYS A 132 -17.56 12.79 15.73
N GLY A 133 -16.45 12.15 16.12
CA GLY A 133 -16.39 11.23 17.26
C GLY A 133 -16.36 9.74 16.90
N SER A 134 -16.30 9.41 15.60
CA SER A 134 -15.98 8.05 15.17
C SER A 134 -14.52 7.71 15.44
N LYS A 135 -14.21 6.41 15.49
CA LYS A 135 -12.84 5.90 15.63
C LYS A 135 -12.55 4.89 14.53
N LEU A 136 -11.31 4.83 14.09
CA LEU A 136 -10.83 3.83 13.15
C LEU A 136 -9.84 2.92 13.85
N VAL A 137 -10.06 1.61 13.76
CA VAL A 137 -9.23 0.56 14.36
C VAL A 137 -8.45 -0.10 13.25
N PHE A 138 -7.14 -0.17 13.40
CA PHE A 138 -6.25 -0.97 12.57
C PHE A 138 -5.89 -2.24 13.35
N ALA A 139 -6.13 -3.40 12.77
CA ALA A 139 -5.66 -4.67 13.34
C ALA A 139 -4.14 -4.77 13.18
N ILE A 140 -3.44 -5.11 14.27
CA ILE A 140 -1.99 -5.25 14.25
C ILE A 140 -1.62 -6.72 14.08
N ALA A 141 -0.61 -6.99 13.25
CA ALA A 141 -0.15 -8.34 12.98
C ALA A 141 0.54 -8.91 14.22
N PRO A 142 0.24 -10.16 14.62
CA PRO A 142 0.90 -10.79 15.77
C PRO A 142 2.33 -11.26 15.51
N HIS A 143 2.74 -11.30 14.24
CA HIS A 143 4.02 -11.84 13.80
C HIS A 143 4.77 -10.84 12.93
N GLY A 144 6.05 -10.65 13.23
CA GLY A 144 6.95 -9.69 12.59
C GLY A 144 7.66 -8.83 13.64
N ASP A 145 8.89 -8.41 13.35
CA ASP A 145 9.66 -7.52 14.24
C ASP A 145 9.10 -6.08 14.23
N ASP A 146 8.27 -5.75 13.24
CA ASP A 146 7.65 -4.42 13.07
C ASP A 146 6.14 -4.51 13.34
N ASP A 147 5.60 -3.61 14.17
CA ASP A 147 4.16 -3.41 14.32
C ASP A 147 3.56 -3.03 12.95
N ARG A 148 2.99 -3.99 12.22
CA ARG A 148 2.38 -3.79 10.88
C ARG A 148 0.88 -4.00 10.95
N ILE A 149 0.14 -3.32 10.07
CA ILE A 149 -1.30 -3.56 9.92
C ILE A 149 -1.51 -4.91 9.24
N ASP A 150 -2.32 -5.75 9.87
CA ASP A 150 -2.53 -7.14 9.46
C ASP A 150 -3.48 -7.26 8.27
N THR A 151 -3.05 -8.02 7.25
CA THR A 151 -3.85 -8.33 6.06
C THR A 151 -4.67 -9.61 6.19
N TYR A 152 -4.40 -10.41 7.21
CA TYR A 152 -5.01 -11.72 7.45
C TYR A 152 -5.87 -11.73 8.73
N THR A 153 -6.33 -10.57 9.17
CA THR A 153 -7.22 -10.45 10.32
C THR A 153 -8.54 -11.19 10.09
N ASP A 154 -9.06 -11.85 11.12
CA ASP A 154 -10.44 -12.38 11.10
C ASP A 154 -11.39 -11.18 11.17
N ARG A 155 -11.85 -10.76 9.99
CA ARG A 155 -12.70 -9.58 9.84
C ARG A 155 -14.01 -9.72 10.61
N GLU A 156 -14.66 -10.88 10.56
CA GLU A 156 -15.98 -11.06 11.17
C GLU A 156 -15.88 -10.94 12.69
N ARG A 157 -14.94 -11.68 13.30
CA ARG A 157 -14.73 -11.63 14.75
C ARG A 157 -14.25 -10.25 15.20
N SER A 158 -13.36 -9.63 14.44
CA SER A 158 -12.87 -8.28 14.75
C SER A 158 -13.97 -7.23 14.69
N LEU A 159 -14.88 -7.29 13.70
CA LEU A 159 -16.02 -6.38 13.62
C LEU A 159 -16.98 -6.56 14.81
N ASN A 160 -17.18 -7.79 15.27
CA ASN A 160 -18.02 -8.07 16.44
C ASN A 160 -17.46 -7.50 17.75
N MET A 161 -16.13 -7.32 17.84
CA MET A 161 -15.43 -6.71 18.97
C MET A 161 -15.48 -5.17 18.98
N LEU A 162 -15.94 -4.54 17.91
CA LEU A 162 -16.01 -3.07 17.83
C LEU A 162 -17.19 -2.49 18.63
N ASN A 163 -16.97 -1.28 19.15
CA ASN A 163 -18.03 -0.43 19.66
C ASN A 163 -18.83 0.20 18.50
N ASP A 164 -20.02 0.72 18.77
CA ASP A 164 -20.92 1.24 17.73
C ASP A 164 -20.36 2.44 16.95
N ASN A 165 -19.44 3.21 17.55
CA ASN A 165 -18.77 4.34 16.90
C ASN A 165 -17.40 3.99 16.28
N GLU A 166 -17.04 2.71 16.25
CA GLU A 166 -15.77 2.24 15.72
C GLU A 166 -15.94 1.57 14.35
N TYR A 167 -14.90 1.73 13.54
CA TYR A 167 -14.76 1.09 12.24
C TYR A 167 -13.44 0.33 12.18
N LEU A 168 -13.42 -0.82 11.51
CA LEU A 168 -12.20 -1.56 11.20
C LEU A 168 -11.65 -1.11 9.86
N PHE A 169 -10.38 -0.72 9.79
CA PHE A 169 -9.68 -0.52 8.53
C PHE A 169 -9.49 -1.86 7.82
N ILE A 170 -9.78 -1.91 6.51
CA ILE A 170 -9.68 -3.14 5.72
C ILE A 170 -8.58 -2.98 4.67
N PRO A 171 -7.41 -3.61 4.85
CA PRO A 171 -6.35 -3.55 3.86
C PRO A 171 -6.70 -4.33 2.59
N CYS A 172 -6.15 -3.89 1.46
CA CYS A 172 -6.40 -4.52 0.15
C CYS A 172 -5.40 -5.62 -0.18
N THR A 173 -4.13 -5.41 0.15
CA THR A 173 -3.03 -6.34 -0.07
C THR A 173 -1.88 -6.06 0.90
N LEU A 174 -0.99 -7.03 1.06
CA LEU A 174 0.25 -6.85 1.80
C LEU A 174 1.15 -5.85 1.05
N SER A 175 1.66 -4.86 1.78
CA SER A 175 2.55 -3.82 1.27
C SER A 175 3.21 -3.08 2.43
N ASP A 176 4.32 -2.40 2.16
CA ASP A 176 4.97 -1.46 3.09
C ASP A 176 4.12 -0.22 3.39
N PHE A 177 3.09 0.04 2.57
CA PHE A 177 2.06 1.03 2.85
C PHE A 177 1.35 0.80 4.20
N LEU A 178 1.34 -0.45 4.68
CA LEU A 178 0.70 -0.88 5.92
C LEU A 178 1.61 -0.84 7.15
N SER A 179 2.82 -0.29 7.02
CA SER A 179 3.70 -0.07 8.18
C SER A 179 3.07 0.93 9.16
N THR A 180 3.19 0.68 10.46
CA THR A 180 2.80 1.67 11.48
C THR A 180 3.95 2.58 11.89
N GLU A 181 5.19 2.22 11.53
CA GLU A 181 6.38 3.01 11.80
C GLU A 181 6.44 4.23 10.87
N ILE A 182 6.85 5.37 11.41
CA ILE A 182 7.16 6.55 10.61
C ILE A 182 8.68 6.64 10.58
N LYS A 183 9.28 6.16 9.49
CA LYS A 183 10.73 6.25 9.28
C LYS A 183 11.08 7.65 8.76
N ASP A 184 12.24 8.17 9.18
CA ASP A 184 12.75 9.48 8.74
C ASP A 184 12.95 9.56 7.21
N ASN A 185 13.09 8.40 6.55
CA ASN A 185 13.19 8.27 5.09
C ASN A 185 11.81 7.92 4.48
N CYS A 186 10.96 8.96 4.40
CA CYS A 186 9.98 9.32 3.36
C CYS A 186 9.04 8.32 2.65
N TYR A 187 8.76 7.12 3.16
CA TYR A 187 7.64 6.34 2.58
C TYR A 187 6.28 6.91 2.97
N PHE A 188 5.43 7.22 1.98
CA PHE A 188 4.02 7.61 2.20
C PHE A 188 3.18 6.38 2.60
N ASN A 189 3.37 5.89 3.82
CA ASN A 189 2.52 4.85 4.41
C ASN A 189 1.16 5.43 4.87
N ILE A 190 0.24 4.54 5.23
CA ILE A 190 -1.13 4.96 5.60
C ILE A 190 -1.14 5.90 6.80
N ILE A 191 -0.27 5.69 7.79
CA ILE A 191 -0.18 6.53 9.00
C ILE A 191 0.33 7.93 8.64
N SER A 192 1.37 8.04 7.81
CA SER A 192 1.89 9.33 7.34
C SER A 192 0.86 10.06 6.47
N CYS A 193 0.13 9.35 5.61
CA CYS A 193 -0.95 9.94 4.82
C CYS A 193 -2.06 10.50 5.72
N ILE A 194 -2.51 9.72 6.71
CA ILE A 194 -3.51 10.17 7.69
C ILE A 194 -3.04 11.43 8.43
N LYS A 195 -1.80 11.43 8.95
CA LYS A 195 -1.24 12.59 9.65
C LYS A 195 -1.16 13.82 8.75
N THR A 196 -0.74 13.64 7.49
CA THR A 196 -0.63 14.72 6.51
C THR A 196 -1.98 15.33 6.20
N VAL A 197 -3.00 14.52 5.90
CA VAL A 197 -4.34 15.02 5.61
C VAL A 197 -5.00 15.61 6.86
N ALA A 198 -4.82 15.01 8.03
CA ALA A 198 -5.33 15.56 9.29
C ALA A 198 -4.73 16.95 9.59
N ALA A 199 -3.42 17.13 9.36
CA ALA A 199 -2.77 18.43 9.48
C ALA A 199 -3.33 19.46 8.50
N LYS A 200 -3.52 19.09 7.22
CA LYS A 200 -4.19 19.94 6.21
C LYS A 200 -5.63 20.33 6.62
N MET A 201 -6.30 19.49 7.42
CA MET A 201 -7.64 19.73 7.94
C MET A 201 -7.67 20.44 9.30
N GLU A 202 -6.52 20.79 9.87
CA GLU A 202 -6.39 21.31 11.24
C GLU A 202 -7.02 20.38 12.30
N LEU A 203 -7.12 19.08 12.01
CA LEU A 203 -7.70 18.09 12.89
C LEU A 203 -6.63 17.48 13.79
N LYS A 204 -6.77 17.68 15.10
CA LYS A 204 -5.93 17.00 16.09
C LYS A 204 -6.38 15.54 16.23
N ILE A 205 -5.47 14.63 15.94
CA ILE A 205 -5.69 13.18 16.02
C ILE A 205 -4.64 12.53 16.92
N GLN A 206 -4.98 11.34 17.40
CA GLN A 206 -4.06 10.49 18.14
C GLN A 206 -4.22 9.03 17.71
N PHE A 207 -3.13 8.28 17.84
CA PHE A 207 -3.10 6.84 17.68
C PHE A 207 -2.82 6.22 19.05
N LYS A 208 -3.64 5.27 19.47
CA LYS A 208 -3.46 4.53 20.73
C LYS A 208 -3.47 3.03 20.47
N LEU A 209 -2.35 2.36 20.77
CA LEU A 209 -2.30 0.91 20.77
C LEU A 209 -3.11 0.38 21.97
N THR A 210 -3.99 -0.59 21.72
CA THR A 210 -4.88 -1.17 22.73
C THR A 210 -4.88 -2.68 22.57
N ASP A 211 -4.59 -3.39 23.66
CA ASP A 211 -4.67 -4.84 23.72
C ASP A 211 -6.13 -5.31 23.58
N ASP A 212 -6.32 -6.56 23.20
CA ASP A 212 -7.62 -7.22 23.09
C ASP A 212 -8.67 -6.49 22.24
N LYS A 213 -8.23 -5.86 21.14
CA LYS A 213 -9.08 -5.00 20.31
C LYS A 213 -9.50 -5.61 18.98
N THR A 214 -8.74 -6.56 18.46
CA THR A 214 -9.04 -7.26 17.19
C THR A 214 -8.83 -8.75 17.35
N TYR A 215 -9.19 -9.54 16.33
CA TYR A 215 -9.01 -10.98 16.32
C TYR A 215 -8.10 -11.39 15.15
N SER A 216 -6.92 -11.89 15.46
CA SER A 216 -6.02 -12.55 14.52
C SER A 216 -6.43 -13.99 14.29
N ILE A 217 -6.33 -14.46 13.04
CA ILE A 217 -6.54 -15.86 12.70
C ILE A 217 -5.52 -16.78 13.41
N PHE A 218 -4.32 -16.27 13.70
CA PHE A 218 -3.21 -17.07 14.23
C PHE A 218 -3.15 -17.09 15.77
N GLU A 219 -3.28 -15.93 16.40
CA GLU A 219 -3.11 -15.78 17.86
C GLU A 219 -4.43 -15.53 18.62
N GLY A 220 -5.57 -15.46 17.93
CA GLY A 220 -6.86 -15.15 18.54
C GLY A 220 -7.01 -13.66 18.87
N VAL A 221 -7.49 -13.33 20.07
CA VAL A 221 -7.70 -11.93 20.48
C VAL A 221 -6.33 -11.22 20.58
N TYR A 222 -6.22 -10.06 19.95
CA TYR A 222 -4.95 -9.36 19.78
C TYR A 222 -5.11 -7.83 19.74
N LYS A 223 -3.98 -7.14 19.60
CA LYS A 223 -3.88 -5.68 19.65
C LYS A 223 -4.49 -4.99 18.44
N GLY A 224 -5.03 -3.80 18.67
CA GLY A 224 -5.46 -2.87 17.63
C GLY A 224 -4.94 -1.46 17.88
N LEU A 225 -4.53 -0.78 16.81
CA LEU A 225 -4.15 0.63 16.83
C LEU A 225 -5.39 1.48 16.55
N ILE A 226 -5.77 2.32 17.49
CA ILE A 226 -7.00 3.13 17.40
C ILE A 226 -6.65 4.56 17.02
N LEU A 227 -7.11 5.00 15.86
CA LEU A 227 -7.17 6.39 15.45
C LEU A 227 -8.43 7.04 16.01
N SER A 228 -8.25 8.17 16.71
CA SER A 228 -9.34 8.99 17.23
C SER A 228 -8.97 10.47 17.21
N ARG A 229 -9.97 11.34 17.32
CA ARG A 229 -9.77 12.75 17.58
C ARG A 229 -9.18 12.95 18.99
N LEU A 230 -8.26 13.91 19.11
CA LEU A 230 -7.71 14.38 20.39
C LEU A 230 -8.68 15.34 21.09
#